data_AF-A0A956FV43-F1
#
_entry.id   AF-A0A956FV43-F1
#
_cell.length_a   1.000
_cell.length_b   1.000
_cell.length_c   1.000
_cell.angle_alpha   90.00
_cell.angle_beta   90.00
_cell.angle_gamma   90.00
#
_symmetry.space_group_name_H-M   'P 1'
#
loop_
_entity.id
_entity.type
_entity.pdbx_description
1 polymer ?
#
loop_
_entity_poly.entity_id
_entity_poly.type
_entity_poly.pdbx_seq_one_letter_code
_entity_poly.pdbx_strand_id
1 'polypeptide(L)'
;MRGHCQRCAREVSASYKQPALRRWVKVYFLLGAPFIPLLPIIGSDFAVMLPLTMVYLIGLGPALAVIRAPAFCDDCGAFIETPRSSAQA
;
A
#
# COMPACT_ATOMS: atom_id res chain seq x y z
N MET A 1 -8.06 -13.05 5.93
CA MET A 1 -7.28 -12.73 7.15
C MET A 1 -8.25 -12.76 8.32
N ARG A 2 -7.81 -13.11 9.54
CA ARG A 2 -8.67 -13.01 10.75
C ARG A 2 -8.27 -11.77 11.55
N GLY A 3 -9.25 -11.02 12.03
CA GLY A 3 -9.03 -9.83 12.86
C GLY A 3 -10.09 -9.73 13.95
N HIS A 4 -9.75 -9.11 15.07
CA HIS A 4 -10.73 -8.85 16.13
C HIS A 4 -11.56 -7.62 15.76
N CYS A 5 -12.88 -7.76 15.70
CA CYS A 5 -13.78 -6.64 15.49
C CYS A 5 -14.38 -6.19 16.82
N GLN A 6 -14.13 -4.95 17.24
CA GLN A 6 -14.70 -4.39 18.48
C GLN A 6 -16.23 -4.38 18.46
N ARG A 7 -16.86 -4.24 17.29
CA ARG A 7 -18.32 -4.17 17.15
C ARG A 7 -19.00 -5.54 17.26
N CYS A 8 -18.33 -6.60 16.82
CA CYS A 8 -18.83 -7.97 16.95
C CYS A 8 -18.27 -8.69 18.19
N ALA A 9 -17.36 -8.04 18.93
CA ALA A 9 -16.62 -8.58 20.08
C ALA A 9 -16.02 -9.98 19.84
N ARG A 10 -15.70 -10.31 18.58
CA ARG A 10 -15.25 -11.64 18.16
C ARG A 10 -14.21 -11.57 17.05
N GLU A 11 -13.50 -12.66 16.84
CA GLU A 11 -12.65 -12.83 15.66
C GLU A 11 -13.52 -13.07 14.42
N VAL A 12 -13.29 -12.25 13.40
CA VAL A 12 -14.05 -12.26 12.15
C VAL A 12 -13.11 -12.35 10.97
N SER A 13 -13.63 -12.83 9.84
CA SER A 13 -12.92 -12.69 8.58
C SER A 13 -12.89 -11.21 8.19
N ALA A 14 -11.68 -10.77 7.88
CA ALA A 14 -11.42 -9.42 7.44
C ALA A 14 -10.98 -9.44 5.98
N SER A 15 -11.60 -8.56 5.20
CA SER A 15 -11.32 -8.37 3.79
C SER A 15 -10.95 -6.93 3.49
N TYR A 16 -10.13 -6.75 2.46
CA TYR A 16 -9.81 -5.42 1.93
C TYR A 16 -10.71 -5.15 0.74
N LYS A 17 -11.17 -3.91 0.58
CA LYS A 17 -12.02 -3.52 -0.55
C LYS A 17 -11.38 -3.81 -1.92
N GLN A 18 -10.05 -3.72 -2.03
CA GLN A 18 -9.30 -3.93 -3.27
C GLN A 18 -7.96 -4.65 -3.04
N PRO A 19 -7.96 -5.98 -2.87
CA PRO A 19 -6.73 -6.73 -2.59
C PRO A 19 -5.75 -6.74 -3.77
N ALA A 20 -6.27 -6.77 -5.01
CA ALA A 20 -5.45 -6.74 -6.22
C ALA A 20 -4.70 -5.41 -6.37
N LEU A 21 -5.39 -4.27 -6.17
CA LEU A 21 -4.80 -2.94 -6.26
C LEU A 21 -3.66 -2.77 -5.24
N ARG A 22 -3.84 -3.29 -4.02
CA ARG A 22 -2.82 -3.24 -2.96
C ARG A 22 -1.56 -4.04 -3.32
N ARG A 23 -1.69 -5.14 -4.07
CA ARG A 23 -0.54 -5.89 -4.61
C ARG A 23 0.16 -5.10 -5.72
N TRP A 24 -0.59 -4.50 -6.64
CA TRP A 24 -0.03 -3.64 -7.70
C TRP A 24 0.71 -2.43 -7.15
N VAL A 25 0.19 -1.79 -6.11
CA VAL A 25 0.86 -0.66 -5.45
C VAL A 25 2.18 -1.10 -4.81
N LYS A 26 2.25 -2.27 -4.17
CA LYS A 26 3.52 -2.80 -3.65
C LYS A 26 4.54 -3.04 -4.77
N VAL A 27 4.10 -3.56 -5.91
CA VAL A 27 4.95 -3.77 -7.10
C VAL A 27 5.41 -2.42 -7.67
N TYR A 28 4.55 -1.41 -7.71
CA TYR A 28 4.90 -0.06 -8.15
C TYR A 28 6.06 0.53 -7.34
N PHE A 29 6.03 0.39 -6.01
CA PHE A 29 7.15 0.82 -5.17
C PHE A 29 8.44 0.01 -5.40
N LEU A 30 8.31 -1.28 -5.71
CA LEU A 30 9.46 -2.14 -6.01
C LEU A 30 10.06 -1.87 -7.38
N LEU A 31 9.28 -1.36 -8.33
CA LEU A 31 9.72 -1.06 -9.70
C LEU A 31 10.83 0.00 -9.73
N GLY A 32 10.90 0.88 -8.73
CA GLY A 32 11.97 1.89 -8.61
C GLY A 32 13.31 1.32 -8.12
N ALA A 33 13.32 0.18 -7.43
CA ALA A 33 14.52 -0.43 -6.87
C ALA A 33 15.66 -0.71 -7.88
N PRO A 34 15.41 -1.25 -9.10
CA PRO A 34 16.48 -1.45 -10.09
C PRO A 34 17.07 -0.15 -10.64
N PHE A 35 16.40 0.99 -10.49
CA PHE A 35 16.88 2.28 -10.98
C PHE A 35 17.71 3.06 -9.93
N ILE A 36 17.78 2.57 -8.70
CA ILE A 36 18.60 3.15 -7.62
C ILE A 36 20.07 3.34 -8.05
N PRO A 37 20.78 2.35 -8.65
CA PRO A 37 22.15 2.55 -9.10
C PRO A 37 22.30 3.57 -10.24
N LEU A 38 21.22 3.86 -10.99
CA LEU A 38 21.20 4.86 -12.06
C LEU A 38 20.83 6.27 -11.57
N LEU A 39 20.40 6.44 -10.31
CA LEU A 39 20.05 7.75 -9.74
C LEU A 39 21.13 8.84 -9.91
N PRO A 40 22.45 8.58 -9.75
CA PRO A 40 23.44 9.64 -9.96
C PRO A 40 23.56 10.09 -11.43
N ILE A 41 23.22 9.23 -12.39
CA ILE A 41 23.19 9.56 -13.82
C ILE A 41 21.89 10.30 -14.17
N ILE A 42 20.75 9.86 -13.63
CA ILE A 42 19.47 10.52 -13.83
C ILE A 42 19.46 11.90 -13.13
N GLY A 43 20.13 12.00 -11.99
CA GLY A 43 20.26 13.20 -11.17
C GLY A 43 21.13 14.29 -11.79
N SER A 44 21.95 13.99 -12.80
CA SER A 44 22.78 14.99 -13.47
C SER A 44 22.01 15.80 -14.53
N ASP A 45 20.83 15.33 -14.95
CA ASP A 45 19.97 16.01 -15.92
C ASP A 45 18.64 16.46 -15.30
N PHE A 46 18.53 17.77 -15.07
CA PHE A 46 17.33 18.41 -14.53
C PHE A 46 16.11 18.27 -15.44
N ALA A 47 16.29 18.13 -16.75
CA ALA A 47 15.18 17.96 -17.69
C ALA A 47 14.50 16.59 -17.53
N VAL A 48 15.22 15.59 -17.02
CA VAL A 48 14.71 14.23 -16.77
C VAL A 48 14.27 14.06 -15.32
N MET A 49 15.04 14.59 -14.36
CA MET A 49 14.74 14.46 -12.93
C MET A 49 13.43 15.16 -12.53
N LEU A 50 13.16 16.35 -13.06
CA LEU A 50 12.06 17.19 -12.60
C LEU A 50 10.68 16.62 -13.01
N PRO A 51 10.47 16.14 -14.25
CA PRO A 51 9.26 15.41 -14.60
C PRO A 51 9.11 14.09 -13.85
N LEU A 52 10.21 13.36 -13.67
CA LEU A 52 10.20 12.07 -12.98
C LEU A 52 9.77 12.21 -11.51
N THR A 53 10.31 13.20 -10.81
CA THR A 53 9.94 13.50 -9.43
C THR A 53 8.50 14.01 -9.31
N MET A 54 8.03 14.83 -10.25
CA MET A 54 6.62 15.25 -10.30
C MET A 54 5.66 14.06 -10.43
N VAL A 55 5.92 13.15 -11.37
CA VAL A 55 5.11 11.93 -11.55
C VAL A 55 5.12 11.07 -10.29
N TYR A 56 6.29 10.93 -9.66
CA TYR A 56 6.42 10.18 -8.42
C TYR A 56 5.58 10.80 -7.29
N LEU A 57 5.68 12.11 -7.08
CA LEU A 57 4.92 12.81 -6.02
C LEU A 57 3.40 12.72 -6.25
N ILE A 58 2.95 12.83 -7.49
CA ILE A 58 1.53 12.68 -7.86
C ILE A 58 1.04 11.25 -7.58
N GLY A 59 1.84 10.23 -7.95
CA GLY A 59 1.48 8.82 -7.75
C GLY A 59 1.58 8.35 -6.30
N LEU A 60 2.46 8.97 -5.50
CA LEU A 60 2.74 8.56 -4.12
C LEU A 60 1.54 8.72 -3.20
N GLY A 61 0.79 9.82 -3.32
CA GLY A 61 -0.39 10.08 -2.48
C GLY A 61 -1.47 9.00 -2.57
N PRO A 62 -2.00 8.71 -3.78
CA PRO A 62 -2.97 7.64 -4.00
C PRO A 62 -2.44 6.27 -3.58
N ALA A 63 -1.18 5.98 -3.88
CA ALA A 63 -0.54 4.73 -3.51
C ALA A 63 -0.52 4.53 -1.98
N LEU A 64 -0.16 5.56 -1.22
CA LEU A 64 -0.17 5.52 0.25
C LEU A 64 -1.59 5.37 0.81
N ALA A 65 -2.59 6.01 0.21
CA ALA A 65 -3.99 5.86 0.60
C ALA A 65 -4.47 4.39 0.47
N VAL A 66 -4.09 3.71 -0.61
CA VAL A 66 -4.42 2.30 -0.83
C VAL A 66 -3.66 1.38 0.13
N ILE A 67 -2.40 1.68 0.44
CA ILE A 67 -1.63 0.90 1.42
C ILE A 67 -2.21 1.06 2.82
N ARG A 68 -2.59 2.28 3.23
CA ARG A 68 -3.14 2.57 4.56
C ARG A 68 -4.62 2.24 4.71
N ALA A 69 -5.31 1.87 3.63
CA ALA A 69 -6.72 1.53 3.68
C ALA A 69 -6.96 0.42 4.74
N PRO A 70 -7.80 0.67 5.76
CA PRO A 70 -8.11 -0.33 6.79
C PRO A 70 -8.85 -1.53 6.21
N ALA A 71 -8.71 -2.67 6.87
CA ALA A 71 -9.51 -3.85 6.54
C ALA A 71 -10.93 -3.70 7.14
N PHE A 72 -11.89 -4.34 6.50
CA PHE A 72 -13.29 -4.34 6.91
C PHE A 72 -13.67 -5.73 7.41
N CYS A 73 -14.58 -5.77 8.38
CA CYS A 73 -15.25 -6.99 8.81
C CYS A 73 -16.30 -7.42 7.77
N ASP A 74 -16.27 -8.69 7.35
CA ASP A 74 -17.24 -9.22 6.37
C ASP A 74 -18.67 -9.33 6.94
N ASP A 75 -18.81 -9.45 8.26
CA ASP A 75 -20.12 -9.63 8.92
C ASP A 75 -20.86 -8.31 9.16
N CYS A 76 -20.15 -7.25 9.57
CA CYS A 76 -20.77 -6.00 10.02
C CYS A 76 -20.32 -4.77 9.24
N GLY A 77 -19.37 -4.90 8.31
CA GLY A 77 -18.83 -3.81 7.51
C GLY A 77 -18.01 -2.78 8.30
N ALA A 78 -17.80 -2.98 9.61
CA ALA A 78 -17.01 -2.07 10.42
C ALA A 78 -15.52 -2.19 10.08
N PHE A 79 -14.81 -1.07 10.17
CA PHE A 79 -13.35 -1.03 10.09
C PHE A 79 -12.74 -1.76 11.28
N ILE A 80 -11.76 -2.63 11.03
CA ILE A 80 -11.00 -3.28 12.08
C ILE A 80 -9.64 -2.59 12.26
N GLU A 81 -9.31 -2.28 13.50
CA GLU A 81 -7.99 -1.80 13.87
C GLU A 81 -7.02 -2.98 13.82
N THR A 82 -6.10 -2.97 12.85
CA THR A 82 -5.02 -3.96 12.68
C THR A 82 -5.47 -5.41 12.46
N PRO A 83 -5.51 -5.90 11.20
CA PRO A 83 -5.46 -7.34 10.99
C PRO A 83 -4.13 -7.87 11.53
N ARG A 84 -4.16 -8.81 12.49
CA ARG A 84 -2.99 -9.63 12.84
C ARG A 84 -2.63 -10.43 11.58
N SER A 85 -1.71 -9.90 10.79
CA SER A 85 -1.11 -10.63 9.69
C SER A 85 -0.33 -11.78 10.30
N SER A 86 -0.82 -13.01 10.11
CA SER A 86 -0.18 -14.28 10.48
C SER A 86 1.11 -14.56 9.70
N ALA A 87 1.99 -13.55 9.59
CA ALA A 87 3.29 -13.60 8.92
C ALA A 87 4.43 -13.46 9.96
N GLN A 88 4.19 -13.92 11.19
CA GLN A 88 5.22 -14.26 12.17
C GLN A 88 5.10 -15.76 12.43
N ALA A 89 5.63 -16.54 11.51
CA ALA A 89 5.98 -17.95 11.68
C ALA A 89 7.30 -18.17 10.93
#